data_AF-A0A433DN10-F1
#
_entry.id   AF-A0A433DN10-F1
#
_cell.length_a   1.000
_cell.length_b   1.000
_cell.length_c   1.000
_cell.angle_alpha   90.00
_cell.angle_beta   90.00
_cell.angle_gamma   90.00
#
_symmetry.space_group_name_H-M   'P 1'
#
loop_
_entity.id
_entity.type
_entity.pdbx_description
1 polymer ?
#
loop_
_entity_poly.entity_id
_entity_poly.type
_entity_poly.pdbx_seq_one_letter_code
_entity_poly.pdbx_strand_id
1 'polypeptide(L)' 'MREYFSMIAFHLNPMSRGQITLRSADPFDKPAIQPNYLDNWQDRKVLEWGFKVIKSLALMEGGRDEEEDYRWTWGVLSED' A
#
# COMPACT_ATOMS: atom_id res chain seq x y z
N MET A 1 28.23 -18.19 -3.14
CA MET A 1 27.09 -17.74 -2.30
C MET A 1 26.29 -16.75 -3.12
N ARG A 2 24.95 -16.83 -3.16
CA ARG A 2 24.11 -15.80 -3.80
C ARG A 2 23.66 -14.84 -2.71
N GLU A 3 23.89 -13.55 -2.94
CA GLU A 3 23.40 -12.49 -2.07
C GLU A 3 22.01 -12.05 -2.55
N TYR A 4 21.15 -11.72 -1.59
CA TYR A 4 19.80 -11.23 -1.83
C TYR A 4 19.56 -9.98 -1.00
N PHE A 5 18.75 -9.06 -1.50
CA PHE A 5 18.22 -7.93 -0.75
C PHE A 5 16.71 -7.84 -0.95
N SER A 6 16.01 -7.13 -0.08
CA SER A 6 14.57 -6.93 -0.15
C SER A 6 14.25 -5.45 0.01
N MET A 7 13.24 -4.99 -0.74
CA MET A 7 12.66 -3.66 -0.64
C MET A 7 11.20 -3.80 -0.25
N ILE A 8 10.72 -2.95 0.66
CA ILE A 8 9.36 -3.00 1.20
C ILE A 8 8.71 -1.63 1.04
N ALA A 9 7.47 -1.60 0.53
CA ALA A 9 6.61 -0.42 0.53
C ALA A 9 5.55 -0.54 1.63
N PHE A 10 5.24 0.57 2.29
CA PHE A 10 4.15 0.68 3.26
C PHE A 10 3.19 1.79 2.83
N HIS A 11 1.89 1.50 2.84
CA HIS A 11 0.85 2.52 2.64
C HIS A 11 0.48 3.12 3.99
N LEU A 12 0.94 4.36 4.24
CA LEU A 12 0.87 4.98 5.56
C LEU A 12 -0.48 5.61 5.90
N ASN A 13 -1.31 5.87 4.89
CA ASN A 13 -2.64 6.44 5.07
C ASN A 13 -3.67 5.69 4.22
N PRO A 14 -3.98 4.42 4.56
CA PRO A 14 -5.00 3.68 3.86
C PRO A 14 -6.38 4.30 4.10
N MET A 15 -7.21 4.34 3.07
CA MET A 15 -8.62 4.74 3.13
C MET A 15 -9.52 3.55 3.49
N SER A 16 -9.08 2.32 3.26
CA SER A 16 -9.77 1.10 3.69
C SER A 16 -9.94 1.08 5.21
N ARG A 17 -11.08 0.56 5.68
CA ARG A 17 -11.40 0.47 7.10
C ARG A 17 -11.81 -0.95 7.46
N GLY A 18 -11.12 -1.50 8.44
CA GLY A 18 -11.43 -2.79 9.04
C GLY A 18 -12.24 -2.65 10.33
N GLN A 19 -12.54 -3.80 10.92
CA GLN A 19 -13.20 -3.91 12.23
C GLN A 19 -12.58 -5.02 13.06
N ILE A 20 -12.62 -4.83 14.38
CA ILE A 20 -12.28 -5.83 15.38
C ILE A 20 -13.46 -5.96 16.32
N THR A 21 -13.97 -7.17 16.49
CA THR A 21 -15.12 -7.45 17.37
C THR A 21 -14.82 -8.62 18.30
N LEU A 22 -15.46 -8.62 19.46
CA LEU A 22 -15.44 -9.79 20.34
C LEU A 22 -16.19 -10.93 19.67
N ARG A 23 -15.64 -12.14 19.77
CA ARG A 23 -16.28 -13.36 19.25
C ARG A 23 -17.25 -13.97 20.26
N SER A 24 -16.96 -13.78 21.55
CA SER A 24 -17.74 -14.27 22.67
C SER A 24 -17.52 -13.34 23.88
N ALA A 25 -18.13 -13.69 25.03
CA ALA A 25 -17.88 -13.01 26.29
C ALA A 25 -16.63 -13.51 27.04
N ASP A 26 -15.97 -14.58 26.56
CA ASP A 26 -14.77 -15.13 27.18
C ASP A 26 -13.55 -14.26 26.83
N PRO A 27 -12.83 -13.66 27.81
CA PRO A 27 -11.65 -12.85 27.52
C PRO A 27 -10.45 -13.63 26.96
N PHE A 28 -10.46 -14.97 27.03
CA PHE A 28 -9.43 -15.83 26.45
C PHE A 28 -9.73 -16.22 24.99
N ASP A 29 -10.94 -15.97 24.51
CA ASP A 29 -11.28 -16.16 23.10
C ASP A 29 -10.65 -15.07 22.23
N LYS A 30 -10.03 -15.50 21.14
CA LYS A 30 -9.44 -14.56 20.17
C LYS A 30 -10.54 -13.73 19.50
N PRO A 31 -10.33 -12.41 19.33
CA PRO A 31 -11.31 -11.56 18.66
C PRO A 31 -11.48 -11.97 17.19
N ALA A 32 -12.57 -11.53 16.59
CA ALA A 32 -12.72 -11.54 15.14
C ALA A 32 -12.06 -10.29 14.57
N ILE A 33 -11.12 -10.47 13.64
CA ILE A 33 -10.37 -9.38 12.99
C ILE A 33 -10.67 -9.41 11.51
N GLN A 34 -11.17 -8.30 10.98
CA GLN A 34 -11.48 -8.12 9.55
C GLN A 34 -10.82 -6.83 9.08
N PRO A 35 -9.57 -6.87 8.58
CA PRO A 35 -8.83 -5.64 8.24
C PRO A 35 -9.36 -4.92 7.00
N ASN A 36 -10.04 -5.63 6.10
CA ASN A 36 -10.51 -5.12 4.80
C ASN A 36 -9.40 -4.44 3.98
N TYR A 37 -8.19 -5.03 3.97
CA TYR A 37 -7.08 -4.47 3.20
C TYR A 37 -7.46 -4.35 1.72
N LEU A 38 -7.11 -3.19 1.13
CA LEU A 38 -7.29 -2.91 -0.30
C LEU A 38 -8.75 -2.84 -0.78
N ASP A 39 -9.72 -2.79 0.15
CA ASP A 39 -11.14 -2.65 -0.17
C ASP A 39 -11.38 -1.33 -0.94
N ASN A 40 -10.80 -0.25 -0.43
CA ASN A 40 -10.82 1.05 -1.09
C ASN A 40 -9.91 1.05 -2.35
N TRP A 41 -10.38 1.64 -3.44
CA TRP A 41 -9.67 1.63 -4.72
C TRP A 41 -8.44 2.53 -4.73
N GLN A 42 -8.43 3.63 -3.97
CA GLN A 42 -7.29 4.52 -3.85
C GLN A 42 -6.09 3.81 -3.22
N ASP A 43 -6.31 2.94 -2.22
CA ASP A 43 -5.23 2.17 -1.59
C ASP A 43 -4.52 1.25 -2.57
N ARG A 44 -5.29 0.61 -3.45
CA ARG A 44 -4.75 -0.22 -4.53
C ARG A 44 -3.89 0.59 -5.48
N LYS A 45 -4.34 1.80 -5.85
CA LYS A 45 -3.61 2.67 -6.78
C LYS A 45 -2.31 3.22 -6.19
N VAL A 46 -2.32 3.64 -4.93
CA VAL A 46 -1.11 4.13 -4.26
C VAL A 46 -0.07 3.01 -4.10
N LEU A 47 -0.50 1.80 -3.72
CA LEU A 47 0.43 0.66 -3.61
C LEU A 47 0.94 0.18 -4.96
N GLU A 48 0.09 0.15 -6.00
CA GLU A 48 0.51 -0.14 -7.38
C GLU A 48 1.65 0.79 -7.80
N TRP A 49 1.50 2.09 -7.57
CA TRP A 49 2.54 3.08 -7.84
C TRP A 49 3.81 2.84 -7.01
N GLY A 50 3.68 2.62 -5.70
CA GLY A 50 4.83 2.36 -4.82
C GLY A 50 5.66 1.15 -5.26
N PHE A 51 5.01 0.10 -5.78
CA PHE A 51 5.73 -1.05 -6.35
C PHE A 51 6.42 -0.74 -7.68
N LYS A 52 5.85 0.11 -8.54
CA LYS A 52 6.53 0.57 -9.77
C LYS A 52 7.81 1.33 -9.42
N VAL A 53 7.75 2.22 -8.43
CA VAL A 53 8.92 2.96 -7.92
C VAL A 53 9.97 2.02 -7.33
N ILE A 54 9.57 1.05 -6.48
CA ILE A 54 10.53 0.06 -5.95
C ILE A 54 11.18 -0.72 -7.09
N LYS A 55 10.41 -1.14 -8.10
CA LYS A 55 10.93 -1.87 -9.25
C LYS A 55 11.91 -1.01 -10.07
N SER A 56 11.61 0.26 -10.31
CA SER A 56 12.50 1.15 -11.06
C SER A 56 13.81 1.40 -10.31
N LEU A 57 13.76 1.58 -8.98
CA LEU A 57 14.94 1.69 -8.13
C LEU A 57 15.76 0.38 -8.08
N ALA A 58 15.10 -0.77 -7.99
CA ALA A 58 15.78 -2.07 -7.93
C ALA A 58 16.46 -2.44 -9.26
N LEU A 59 15.91 -2.00 -10.40
CA LEU A 59 16.36 -2.35 -11.75
C LEU A 59 17.14 -1.22 -12.44
N MET A 60 17.50 -0.16 -11.71
CA MET A 60 17.92 1.12 -12.27
C MET A 60 19.18 1.02 -13.17
N GLU A 61 18.98 0.65 -14.43
CA GLU A 61 19.42 1.45 -15.57
C GLU A 61 18.49 2.68 -15.65
N GLY A 62 19.07 3.87 -15.79
CA GLY A 62 18.48 5.14 -15.38
C GLY A 62 17.04 5.45 -15.82
N GLY A 63 16.31 6.04 -14.87
CA GLY A 63 14.94 6.55 -14.99
C GLY A 63 14.68 7.35 -16.25
N ARG A 64 14.06 6.69 -17.22
CA ARG A 64 13.39 7.30 -18.37
C ARG A 64 11.96 6.79 -18.31
N ASP A 65 11.01 7.73 -18.34
CA ASP A 65 9.56 7.53 -18.52
C ASP A 65 8.67 7.58 -17.25
N GLU A 66 8.84 8.56 -16.36
CA GLU A 66 7.88 8.73 -15.24
C GLU A 66 7.28 10.13 -15.05
N GLU A 67 7.53 11.13 -15.91
CA GLU A 67 7.03 12.50 -15.67
C GLU A 67 5.49 12.65 -15.76
N GLU A 68 4.80 11.78 -16.50
CA GLU A 68 3.33 11.80 -16.60
C GLU A 68 2.60 11.14 -15.41
N ASP A 69 3.21 10.15 -14.74
CA ASP A 69 2.59 9.41 -13.63
C ASP A 69 2.62 10.22 -12.31
N TYR A 70 3.60 11.12 -12.14
CA TYR A 70 3.67 12.04 -10.98
C TYR A 70 2.63 13.17 -11.01
N ARG A 71 1.99 13.44 -12.15
CA ARG A 71 0.86 14.42 -12.19
C ARG A 71 -0.38 13.90 -11.47
N TRP A 72 -0.57 12.57 -11.39
CA TRP A 72 -1.71 11.95 -10.69
C TRP A 72 -1.62 12.05 -9.17
N THR A 73 -0.42 12.12 -8.59
CA THR A 73 -0.27 12.17 -7.12
C THR A 73 -0.65 13.54 -6.56
N TRP A 74 -0.41 14.62 -7.30
CA TRP A 74 -0.85 15.97 -6.94
C TRP A 74 -2.31 16.24 -7.33
N GLY A 75 -2.83 15.59 -8.37
CA GLY A 75 -4.24 15.71 -8.78
C GLY A 75 -5.25 15.11 -7.80
N VAL A 76 -4.88 14.07 -7.05
CA VAL A 76 -5.74 13.45 -6.01
C VAL A 76 -5.69 14.21 -4.67
N LEU A 77 -4.72 15.10 -4.48
CA LEU A 77 -4.57 15.94 -3.28
C LEU A 77 -5.02 17.40 -3.50
N SER A 78 -5.53 17.75 -4.69
CA SER A 78 -5.86 19.14 -5.04
C SER A 78 -7.30 19.40 -5.49
N GLU A 79 -8.22 18.44 -5.34
CA GLU A 79 -9.66 18.72 -5.52
C GLU A 79 -10.45 18.10 -4.34
N ASP A 80 -10.99 19.02 -3.52
CA ASP A 80 -11.80 18.88 -2.29
C ASP A 80 -11.18 18.24 -1.03
#